data_AF-A0A2J6PM26-F1
#
_entry.id   AF-A0A2J6PM26-F1
#
_cell.length_a   1.000
_cell.length_b   1.000
_cell.length_c   1.000
_cell.angle_alpha   90.00
_cell.angle_beta   90.00
_cell.angle_gamma   90.00
#
_symmetry.space_group_name_H-M   'P 1'
#
loop_
_entity.id
_entity.type
_entity.pdbx_description
1 polymer ?
#
loop_
_entity_poly.entity_id
_entity_poly.type
_entity_poly.pdbx_seq_one_letter_code
_entity_poly.pdbx_strand_id
1 'polypeptide(L)'
;MPSSTSAIVPLPTRGPNGYYSSPYSVVPLPGHLRTTLLPVAIMALLSFLATLWSSLFIAYRLVFWRKFYRTYPGYNQYLLLIFNLILADLQQSIAFLISFHWIAKNEILAPTAACWIQGWLVQVGDVSSGIWVLSIAIHTWFSVVKGHQVEHFRFCCFLVGIWVFIMVLAIIGPASYPSDYFVSTGAWCWINSGYSTYRLALHYFWILSSQFGSVVIYAYIFILLRRRIKQVRPASRSASSNKISRAARLMVVYPIAYVALSLPLPAGRLAVWSGDNVSLTFYCIGATLMTSCGLADTILYTITRRVLIREIGMTEPGPTFSTADRSKATATVVVGEEGYVMSSGKRRGNRDGTGTHPSDSTEDIWRIVKRESFEVRHEDVVEQDQERASASSENEGYR
;
A
#
# COMPACT_ATOMS: atom_id res chain seq x y z
N MET A 1 0.26 -5.35 -47.25
CA MET A 1 -0.13 -6.65 -46.67
C MET A 1 1.04 -7.16 -45.85
N PRO A 2 0.99 -7.16 -44.52
CA PRO A 2 2.06 -7.74 -43.73
C PRO A 2 1.85 -9.25 -43.65
N SER A 3 2.82 -9.99 -44.18
CA SER A 3 2.97 -11.43 -44.12
C SER A 3 3.07 -11.90 -42.67
N SER A 4 1.99 -12.51 -42.18
CA SER A 4 1.93 -13.20 -40.90
C SER A 4 2.70 -14.51 -40.99
N THR A 5 4.01 -14.49 -40.73
CA THR A 5 4.72 -15.67 -40.21
C THR A 5 4.34 -15.83 -38.74
N SER A 6 3.10 -16.21 -38.50
CA SER A 6 2.67 -16.81 -37.23
C SER A 6 3.40 -18.15 -37.17
N ALA A 7 4.55 -18.20 -36.49
CA ALA A 7 5.16 -19.47 -36.12
C ALA A 7 4.06 -20.32 -35.47
N ILE A 8 3.72 -21.44 -36.11
CA ILE A 8 2.69 -22.36 -35.64
C ILE A 8 3.21 -22.92 -34.31
N VAL A 9 2.80 -22.32 -33.20
CA VAL A 9 3.10 -22.83 -31.87
C VAL A 9 2.39 -24.20 -31.77
N PRO A 10 3.12 -25.32 -31.65
CA PRO A 10 2.50 -26.64 -31.65
C PRO A 10 1.53 -26.74 -30.47
N LEU A 11 0.29 -27.16 -30.72
CA LEU A 11 -0.67 -27.40 -29.65
C LEU A 11 -0.11 -28.44 -28.66
N PRO A 12 -0.39 -28.33 -27.35
CA PRO A 12 0.11 -29.28 -26.37
C PRO A 12 -0.43 -30.68 -26.62
N THR A 13 0.41 -31.58 -27.14
CA THR A 13 0.08 -32.99 -27.34
C THR A 13 0.45 -33.80 -26.11
N ARG A 14 -0.46 -34.64 -25.61
CA ARG A 14 -0.17 -35.57 -24.52
C ARG A 14 0.73 -36.70 -25.03
N GLY A 15 1.83 -36.93 -24.33
CA GLY A 15 2.69 -38.08 -24.55
C GLY A 15 2.12 -39.37 -23.94
N PRO A 16 2.84 -40.50 -24.09
CA PRO A 16 2.42 -41.81 -23.57
C PRO A 16 2.18 -41.81 -22.05
N ASN A 17 2.87 -40.92 -21.34
CA ASN A 17 2.81 -40.80 -19.88
C ASN A 17 1.66 -39.90 -19.39
N GLY A 18 0.79 -39.42 -20.31
CA GLY A 18 -0.33 -38.53 -20.01
C GLY A 18 0.01 -37.04 -19.85
N TYR A 19 1.31 -36.70 -19.78
CA TYR A 19 1.81 -35.32 -19.70
C TYR A 19 2.08 -34.71 -21.09
N TYR A 20 1.99 -33.39 -21.20
CA TYR A 20 2.36 -32.64 -22.39
C TYR A 20 3.87 -32.75 -22.66
N SER A 21 4.24 -32.87 -23.92
CA SER A 21 5.64 -32.86 -24.35
C SER A 21 6.31 -31.50 -24.13
N SER A 22 7.64 -31.48 -24.07
CA SER A 22 8.45 -30.24 -24.08
C SER A 22 8.02 -29.33 -25.25
N PRO A 23 7.87 -28.00 -25.06
CA PRO A 23 8.28 -27.20 -23.89
C PRO A 23 7.23 -27.08 -22.76
N TYR A 24 6.07 -27.73 -22.88
CA TYR A 24 4.94 -27.56 -21.97
C TYR A 24 5.05 -28.36 -20.67
N SER A 25 5.93 -29.35 -20.65
CA SER A 25 6.49 -29.98 -19.44
C SER A 25 8.01 -30.01 -19.54
N VAL A 26 8.71 -29.96 -18.41
CA VAL A 26 10.17 -29.94 -18.31
C VAL A 26 10.62 -31.18 -17.54
N VAL A 27 11.27 -32.11 -18.23
CA VAL A 27 11.77 -33.38 -17.67
C VAL A 27 13.15 -33.71 -18.27
N PRO A 28 14.21 -33.87 -17.46
CA PRO A 28 14.36 -33.40 -16.08
C PRO A 28 14.50 -31.86 -16.01
N LEU A 29 14.47 -31.26 -14.80
CA LEU A 29 14.89 -29.88 -14.62
C LEU A 29 16.38 -29.72 -15.04
N PRO A 30 16.71 -28.75 -15.90
CA PRO A 30 18.09 -28.40 -16.17
C PRO A 30 18.84 -28.01 -14.88
N GLY A 31 20.08 -28.45 -14.73
CA GLY A 31 20.86 -28.23 -13.49
C GLY A 31 20.98 -26.76 -13.09
N HIS A 32 21.16 -25.85 -14.05
CA HIS A 32 21.20 -24.41 -13.81
C HIS A 32 19.85 -23.86 -13.31
N LEU A 33 18.73 -24.39 -13.80
CA LEU A 33 17.38 -23.95 -13.43
C LEU A 33 17.07 -24.31 -11.98
N ARG A 34 17.51 -25.48 -11.51
CA ARG A 34 17.32 -25.88 -10.12
C ARG A 34 18.01 -24.91 -9.15
N THR A 35 19.22 -24.46 -9.48
CA THR A 35 19.98 -23.49 -8.67
C THR A 35 19.34 -22.11 -8.70
N THR A 36 18.78 -21.67 -9.83
CA THR A 36 18.16 -20.34 -9.95
C THR A 36 16.72 -20.31 -9.42
N LEU A 37 16.02 -21.45 -9.36
CA LEU A 37 14.66 -21.56 -8.83
C LEU A 37 14.63 -21.66 -7.29
N LEU A 38 15.72 -22.13 -6.67
CA LEU A 38 15.81 -22.25 -5.21
C LEU A 38 15.67 -20.89 -4.47
N PRO A 39 16.34 -19.79 -4.88
CA PRO A 39 16.12 -18.46 -4.30
C PRO A 39 14.66 -17.98 -4.40
N VAL A 40 13.98 -18.26 -5.52
CA VAL A 40 12.56 -17.93 -5.72
C VAL A 40 11.71 -18.63 -4.66
N ALA A 41 11.94 -19.93 -4.44
CA ALA A 41 11.19 -20.71 -3.46
C ALA A 41 11.46 -20.25 -2.01
N ILE A 42 12.71 -19.90 -1.67
CA ILE A 42 13.09 -19.40 -0.35
C ILE A 42 12.43 -18.04 -0.08
N MET A 43 12.51 -17.09 -1.02
CA MET A 43 11.87 -15.78 -0.87
C MET A 43 10.34 -15.91 -0.81
N ALA A 44 9.75 -16.80 -1.59
CA ALA A 44 8.32 -17.11 -1.50
C ALA A 44 7.94 -17.63 -0.10
N LEU A 45 8.75 -18.48 0.52
CA LEU A 45 8.51 -18.96 1.89
C LEU A 45 8.59 -17.84 2.92
N LEU A 46 9.61 -16.98 2.85
CA LEU A 46 9.75 -15.84 3.76
C LEU A 46 8.57 -14.88 3.62
N SER A 47 8.18 -14.55 2.38
CA SER A 47 7.01 -13.71 2.10
C SER A 47 5.72 -14.37 2.54
N PHE A 48 5.54 -15.68 2.34
CA PHE A 48 4.36 -16.40 2.81
C PHE A 48 4.22 -16.32 4.33
N LEU A 49 5.29 -16.59 5.08
CA LEU A 49 5.26 -16.52 6.54
C LEU A 49 4.98 -15.08 7.03
N ALA A 50 5.63 -14.08 6.44
CA ALA A 50 5.45 -12.68 6.81
C ALA A 50 4.03 -12.16 6.51
N THR A 51 3.51 -12.45 5.31
CA THR A 51 2.18 -12.03 4.87
C THR A 51 1.07 -12.81 5.59
N LEU A 52 1.25 -14.11 5.87
CA LEU A 52 0.32 -14.91 6.64
C LEU A 52 0.22 -14.38 8.07
N TRP A 53 1.36 -14.17 8.74
CA TRP A 53 1.38 -13.60 10.09
C TRP A 53 0.68 -12.25 10.14
N SER A 54 1.00 -11.34 9.21
CA SER A 54 0.41 -10.01 9.16
C SER A 54 -1.08 -10.04 8.84
N SER A 55 -1.50 -10.91 7.91
CA SER A 55 -2.91 -11.10 7.56
C SER A 55 -3.72 -11.61 8.75
N LEU A 56 -3.22 -12.63 9.44
CA LEU A 56 -3.87 -13.17 10.64
C LEU A 56 -3.93 -12.13 11.76
N PHE A 57 -2.85 -11.38 11.99
CA PHE A 57 -2.81 -10.32 12.99
C PHE A 57 -3.83 -9.20 12.68
N ILE A 58 -3.86 -8.71 11.44
CA ILE A 58 -4.80 -7.66 11.03
C ILE A 58 -6.24 -8.18 11.07
N ALA A 59 -6.51 -9.39 10.57
CA ALA A 59 -7.84 -10.00 10.62
C ALA A 59 -8.33 -10.20 12.06
N TYR A 60 -7.47 -10.71 12.95
CA TYR A 60 -7.76 -10.83 14.38
C TYR A 60 -8.14 -9.47 14.99
N ARG A 61 -7.36 -8.43 14.70
CA ARG A 61 -7.66 -7.05 15.14
C ARG A 61 -9.00 -6.56 14.57
N LEU A 62 -9.28 -6.76 13.28
CA LEU A 62 -10.53 -6.31 12.66
C LEU A 62 -11.78 -6.99 13.23
N VAL A 63 -11.68 -8.27 13.62
CA VAL A 63 -12.82 -9.05 14.13
C VAL A 63 -13.00 -8.85 15.64
N PHE A 64 -11.97 -9.11 16.45
CA PHE A 64 -12.10 -9.19 17.91
C PHE A 64 -12.08 -7.83 18.59
N TRP A 65 -11.38 -6.83 18.03
CA TRP A 65 -11.30 -5.52 18.65
C TRP A 65 -12.53 -4.64 18.41
N ARG A 66 -13.52 -5.12 17.64
CA ARG A 66 -14.85 -4.49 17.50
C ARG A 66 -15.55 -4.30 18.85
N LYS A 67 -15.25 -5.15 19.85
CA LYS A 67 -15.88 -5.13 21.17
C LYS A 67 -15.24 -4.13 22.15
N PHE A 68 -14.00 -3.70 21.91
CA PHE A 68 -13.19 -2.98 22.91
C PHE A 68 -12.92 -1.51 22.57
N TYR A 69 -13.10 -1.08 21.32
CA TYR A 69 -12.80 0.29 20.88
C TYR A 69 -14.08 1.07 20.53
N ARG A 70 -14.11 2.36 20.92
CA ARG A 70 -15.20 3.30 20.56
C ARG A 70 -15.31 3.56 19.05
N THR A 71 -14.21 3.39 18.30
CA THR A 71 -14.16 3.56 16.83
C THR A 71 -13.68 2.27 16.17
N TYR A 72 -14.45 1.74 15.23
CA TYR A 72 -14.13 0.47 14.55
C TYR A 72 -12.88 0.61 13.66
N PRO A 73 -11.85 -0.25 13.80
CA PRO A 73 -10.61 -0.16 13.00
C PRO A 73 -10.82 -0.28 11.49
N GLY A 74 -11.92 -0.89 11.03
CA GLY A 74 -12.26 -0.97 9.61
C GLY A 74 -12.70 0.36 8.97
N TYR A 75 -12.90 1.43 9.75
CA TYR A 75 -13.07 2.77 9.17
C TYR A 75 -11.78 3.33 8.55
N ASN A 76 -10.61 2.75 8.88
CA ASN A 76 -9.32 3.15 8.31
C ASN A 76 -9.14 2.57 6.90
N GLN A 77 -9.37 3.41 5.89
CA GLN A 77 -9.31 3.09 4.47
C GLN A 77 -7.92 2.62 4.04
N TYR A 78 -6.85 3.24 4.56
CA TYR A 78 -5.48 2.80 4.27
C TYR A 78 -5.17 1.41 4.83
N LEU A 79 -5.64 1.11 6.05
CA LEU A 79 -5.48 -0.23 6.63
C LEU A 79 -6.18 -1.29 5.78
N LEU A 80 -7.39 -1.00 5.29
CA LEU A 80 -8.13 -1.91 4.41
C LEU A 80 -7.42 -2.09 3.06
N LEU A 81 -6.89 -1.03 2.45
CA LEU A 81 -6.14 -1.13 1.20
C LEU A 81 -4.86 -1.97 1.36
N ILE A 82 -4.07 -1.69 2.42
CA ILE A 82 -2.84 -2.44 2.72
C ILE A 82 -3.17 -3.90 3.04
N PHE A 83 -4.24 -4.17 3.77
CA PHE A 83 -4.66 -5.54 4.05
C PHE A 83 -4.97 -6.32 2.77
N ASN A 84 -5.68 -5.72 1.81
CA ASN A 84 -5.94 -6.38 0.53
C ASN A 84 -4.67 -6.58 -0.32
N LEU A 85 -3.71 -5.65 -0.27
CA LEU A 85 -2.38 -5.85 -0.86
C LEU A 85 -1.66 -7.06 -0.25
N ILE A 86 -1.60 -7.15 1.08
CA ILE A 86 -0.96 -8.29 1.77
C ILE A 86 -1.66 -9.62 1.42
N LEU A 87 -3.00 -9.62 1.26
CA LEU A 87 -3.73 -10.80 0.81
C LEU A 87 -3.40 -11.20 -0.64
N ALA A 88 -3.17 -10.24 -1.52
CA ALA A 88 -2.70 -10.49 -2.88
C ALA A 88 -1.30 -11.13 -2.87
N ASP A 89 -0.36 -10.55 -2.10
CA ASP A 89 1.00 -11.07 -2.00
C ASP A 89 1.06 -12.45 -1.31
N LEU A 90 0.12 -12.72 -0.39
CA LEU A 90 -0.06 -14.06 0.18
C LEU A 90 -0.41 -15.07 -0.92
N GLN A 91 -1.38 -14.77 -1.79
CA GLN A 91 -1.74 -15.64 -2.91
C GLN A 91 -0.58 -15.85 -3.87
N GLN A 92 0.14 -14.77 -4.19
CA GLN A 92 1.34 -14.81 -5.03
C GLN A 92 2.43 -15.71 -4.43
N SER A 93 2.72 -15.56 -3.13
CA SER A 93 3.74 -16.37 -2.45
C SER A 93 3.39 -17.86 -2.42
N ILE A 94 2.11 -18.22 -2.26
CA ILE A 94 1.64 -19.60 -2.36
C ILE A 94 1.89 -20.16 -3.76
N ALA A 95 1.69 -19.37 -4.81
CA ALA A 95 1.96 -19.78 -6.19
C ALA A 95 3.43 -20.21 -6.37
N PHE A 96 4.36 -19.46 -5.80
CA PHE A 96 5.79 -19.74 -5.92
C PHE A 96 6.33 -20.73 -4.88
N LEU A 97 5.60 -20.99 -3.78
CA LEU A 97 5.90 -22.11 -2.87
C LEU A 97 5.83 -23.47 -3.56
N ILE A 98 4.97 -23.60 -4.57
CA ILE A 98 4.87 -24.81 -5.42
C ILE A 98 6.20 -25.09 -6.13
N SER A 99 7.11 -24.12 -6.25
CA SER A 99 8.46 -24.35 -6.78
C SER A 99 9.26 -25.37 -5.96
N PHE A 100 9.04 -25.49 -4.64
CA PHE A 100 9.65 -26.57 -3.84
C PHE A 100 9.21 -27.96 -4.31
N HIS A 101 7.95 -28.11 -4.72
CA HIS A 101 7.43 -29.36 -5.27
C HIS A 101 8.19 -29.75 -6.55
N TRP A 102 8.38 -28.80 -7.46
CA TRP A 102 9.10 -29.01 -8.72
C TRP A 102 10.59 -29.29 -8.51
N ILE A 103 11.23 -28.57 -7.59
CA ILE A 103 12.65 -28.80 -7.23
C ILE A 103 12.83 -30.21 -6.63
N ALA A 104 11.90 -30.65 -5.78
CA ALA A 104 11.97 -31.97 -5.15
C ALA A 104 11.76 -33.11 -6.16
N LYS A 105 10.82 -32.94 -7.10
CA LYS A 105 10.56 -33.92 -8.15
C LYS A 105 11.58 -33.91 -9.29
N ASN A 106 12.34 -32.82 -9.44
CA ASN A 106 13.25 -32.60 -10.56
C ASN A 106 12.55 -32.64 -11.94
N GLU A 107 11.29 -32.24 -11.99
CA GLU A 107 10.46 -32.09 -13.19
C GLU A 107 9.38 -31.02 -12.98
N ILE A 108 8.92 -30.37 -14.06
CA ILE A 108 7.70 -29.53 -14.08
C ILE A 108 6.72 -30.18 -15.05
N LEU A 109 5.59 -30.67 -14.56
CA LEU A 109 4.66 -31.47 -15.36
C LEU A 109 3.33 -30.76 -15.58
N ALA A 110 2.89 -30.70 -16.83
CA ALA A 110 1.56 -30.28 -17.23
C ALA A 110 0.92 -31.37 -18.12
N PRO A 111 -0.40 -31.59 -18.09
CA PRO A 111 -1.36 -30.99 -17.16
C PRO A 111 -1.30 -31.69 -15.80
N THR A 112 -1.19 -30.92 -14.70
CA THR A 112 -1.29 -31.42 -13.32
C THR A 112 -2.02 -30.41 -12.45
N ALA A 113 -2.60 -30.86 -11.34
CA ALA A 113 -3.26 -29.97 -10.38
C ALA A 113 -2.28 -28.93 -9.81
N ALA A 114 -1.03 -29.32 -9.51
CA ALA A 114 0.00 -28.41 -9.04
C ALA A 114 0.30 -27.31 -10.08
N CYS A 115 0.40 -27.67 -11.36
CA CYS A 115 0.63 -26.73 -12.45
C CYS A 115 -0.54 -25.77 -12.65
N TRP A 116 -1.78 -26.28 -12.60
CA TRP A 116 -2.98 -25.48 -12.73
C TRP A 116 -3.14 -24.49 -11.57
N ILE A 117 -2.98 -24.97 -10.32
CA ILE A 117 -3.07 -24.14 -9.11
C ILE A 117 -1.97 -23.07 -9.12
N GLN A 118 -0.74 -23.43 -9.49
CA GLN A 118 0.36 -22.47 -9.62
C GLN A 118 0.02 -21.39 -10.65
N GLY A 119 -0.37 -21.77 -11.87
CA GLY A 119 -0.70 -20.81 -12.93
C GLY A 119 -1.85 -19.89 -12.55
N TRP A 120 -2.88 -20.43 -11.90
CA TRP A 120 -4.01 -19.65 -11.38
C TRP A 120 -3.57 -18.64 -10.32
N LEU A 121 -2.82 -19.07 -9.32
CA LEU A 121 -2.36 -18.20 -8.24
C LEU A 121 -1.36 -17.14 -8.71
N VAL A 122 -0.48 -17.45 -9.67
CA VAL A 122 0.36 -16.44 -10.32
C VAL A 122 -0.51 -15.40 -11.02
N GLN A 123 -1.52 -15.84 -11.77
CA GLN A 123 -2.42 -14.93 -12.49
C GLN A 123 -3.18 -14.00 -11.55
N VAL A 124 -3.76 -14.53 -10.47
CA VAL A 124 -4.53 -13.72 -9.51
C VAL A 124 -3.59 -12.86 -8.66
N GLY A 125 -2.53 -13.44 -8.09
CA GLY A 125 -1.60 -12.79 -7.17
C GLY A 125 -0.87 -11.61 -7.80
N ASP A 126 -0.19 -11.82 -8.93
CA ASP A 126 0.63 -10.76 -9.56
C ASP A 126 -0.24 -9.57 -10.02
N VAL A 127 -1.39 -9.85 -10.65
CA VAL A 127 -2.30 -8.81 -11.14
C VAL A 127 -2.95 -8.07 -9.96
N SER A 128 -3.41 -8.80 -8.94
CA SER A 128 -4.04 -8.18 -7.77
C SER A 128 -3.07 -7.28 -7.01
N SER A 129 -1.83 -7.73 -6.79
CA SER A 129 -0.80 -6.93 -6.10
C SER A 129 -0.60 -5.58 -6.80
N GLY A 130 -0.45 -5.58 -8.14
CA GLY A 130 -0.34 -4.34 -8.91
C GLY A 130 -1.55 -3.41 -8.83
N ILE A 131 -2.76 -3.95 -8.98
CA ILE A 131 -3.99 -3.15 -8.91
C ILE A 131 -4.19 -2.56 -7.50
N TRP A 132 -3.84 -3.29 -6.44
CA TRP A 132 -3.91 -2.79 -5.07
C TRP A 132 -2.89 -1.68 -4.80
N VAL A 133 -1.65 -1.81 -5.31
CA VAL A 133 -0.65 -0.72 -5.24
C VAL A 133 -1.14 0.52 -5.97
N LEU A 134 -1.68 0.38 -7.18
CA LEU A 134 -2.26 1.51 -7.92
C LEU A 134 -3.44 2.14 -7.15
N SER A 135 -4.27 1.32 -6.52
CA SER A 135 -5.40 1.78 -5.71
C SER A 135 -4.96 2.57 -4.49
N ILE A 136 -3.88 2.14 -3.82
CA ILE A 136 -3.23 2.90 -2.74
C ILE A 136 -2.70 4.24 -3.28
N ALA A 137 -2.09 4.26 -4.47
CA ALA A 137 -1.60 5.48 -5.12
C ALA A 137 -2.73 6.49 -5.36
N ILE A 138 -3.81 6.04 -6.00
CA ILE A 138 -4.99 6.85 -6.32
C ILE A 138 -5.63 7.38 -5.03
N HIS A 139 -5.81 6.52 -4.03
CA HIS A 139 -6.38 6.92 -2.74
C HIS A 139 -5.52 7.98 -2.04
N THR A 140 -4.20 7.79 -2.04
CA THR A 140 -3.24 8.76 -1.51
C THR A 140 -3.36 10.10 -2.23
N TRP A 141 -3.47 10.08 -3.56
CA TRP A 141 -3.66 11.30 -4.35
C TRP A 141 -4.94 12.04 -3.99
N PHE A 142 -6.09 11.35 -3.89
CA PHE A 142 -7.35 11.97 -3.47
C PHE A 142 -7.21 12.64 -2.09
N SER A 143 -6.60 11.94 -1.14
CA SER A 143 -6.43 12.41 0.24
C SER A 143 -5.50 13.62 0.35
N VAL A 144 -4.36 13.61 -0.36
CA VAL A 144 -3.33 14.65 -0.29
C VAL A 144 -3.69 15.88 -1.13
N VAL A 145 -4.23 15.67 -2.34
CA VAL A 145 -4.41 16.73 -3.34
C VAL A 145 -5.78 17.39 -3.20
N LYS A 146 -6.85 16.58 -3.21
CA LYS A 146 -8.23 17.09 -3.11
C LYS A 146 -8.67 17.33 -1.67
N GLY A 147 -7.94 16.78 -0.70
CA GLY A 147 -8.23 16.95 0.71
C GLY A 147 -9.51 16.27 1.20
N HIS A 148 -10.22 15.56 0.32
CA HIS A 148 -11.46 14.86 0.60
C HIS A 148 -11.20 13.37 0.81
N GLN A 149 -11.88 12.78 1.79
CA GLN A 149 -11.97 11.34 1.93
C GLN A 149 -13.16 10.81 1.14
N VAL A 150 -13.03 9.58 0.64
CA VAL A 150 -14.13 8.90 -0.05
C VAL A 150 -15.13 8.44 0.99
N GLU A 151 -16.42 8.58 0.72
CA GLU A 151 -17.47 8.03 1.57
C GLU A 151 -17.28 6.52 1.78
N HIS A 152 -17.43 6.05 3.03
CA HIS A 152 -17.08 4.68 3.41
C HIS A 152 -17.84 3.61 2.61
N PHE A 153 -19.13 3.83 2.32
CA PHE A 153 -19.91 2.90 1.50
C PHE A 153 -19.33 2.74 0.09
N ARG A 154 -19.07 3.87 -0.59
CA ARG A 154 -18.48 3.90 -1.94
C ARG A 154 -17.09 3.26 -1.97
N PHE A 155 -16.31 3.49 -0.92
CA PHE A 155 -15.01 2.85 -0.74
C PHE A 155 -15.12 1.33 -0.62
N CYS A 156 -16.05 0.81 0.18
CA CYS A 156 -16.27 -0.63 0.30
C CYS A 156 -16.75 -1.27 -1.01
N CYS A 157 -17.65 -0.62 -1.75
CA CYS A 157 -18.05 -1.08 -3.09
C CYS A 157 -16.86 -1.15 -4.05
N PHE A 158 -15.95 -0.18 -3.99
CA PHE A 158 -14.73 -0.19 -4.79
C PHE A 158 -13.80 -1.35 -4.42
N LEU A 159 -13.63 -1.66 -3.14
CA LEU A 159 -12.83 -2.81 -2.70
C LEU A 159 -13.35 -4.14 -3.27
N VAL A 160 -14.65 -4.37 -3.17
CA VAL A 160 -15.30 -5.57 -3.71
C VAL A 160 -15.19 -5.59 -5.23
N GLY A 161 -15.42 -4.44 -5.88
CA GLY A 161 -15.32 -4.29 -7.33
C GLY A 161 -13.93 -4.65 -7.87
N ILE A 162 -12.85 -4.27 -7.18
CA ILE A 162 -11.49 -4.65 -7.56
C ILE A 162 -11.31 -6.17 -7.54
N TRP A 163 -11.73 -6.84 -6.47
CA TRP A 163 -11.61 -8.31 -6.39
C TRP A 163 -12.43 -9.01 -7.47
N VAL A 164 -13.67 -8.56 -7.69
CA VAL A 164 -14.51 -9.10 -8.77
C VAL A 164 -13.83 -8.92 -10.12
N PHE A 165 -13.27 -7.74 -10.38
CA PHE A 165 -12.54 -7.44 -11.61
C PHE A 165 -11.32 -8.36 -11.80
N ILE A 166 -10.49 -8.54 -10.77
CA ILE A 166 -9.34 -9.46 -10.79
C ILE A 166 -9.80 -10.89 -11.07
N MET A 167 -10.86 -11.36 -10.42
CA MET A 167 -11.39 -12.71 -10.62
C MET A 167 -11.92 -12.89 -12.05
N VAL A 168 -12.60 -11.89 -12.61
CA VAL A 168 -13.02 -11.92 -14.02
C VAL A 168 -11.81 -12.08 -14.95
N LEU A 169 -10.75 -11.29 -14.75
CA LEU A 169 -9.52 -11.42 -15.55
C LEU A 169 -8.89 -12.82 -15.44
N ALA A 170 -8.88 -13.40 -14.24
CA ALA A 170 -8.32 -14.74 -14.00
C ALA A 170 -9.17 -15.87 -14.60
N ILE A 171 -10.50 -15.72 -14.64
CA ILE A 171 -11.44 -16.73 -15.16
C ILE A 171 -11.47 -16.77 -16.69
N ILE A 172 -11.42 -15.62 -17.37
CA ILE A 172 -11.65 -15.52 -18.83
C ILE A 172 -10.79 -16.51 -19.63
N GLY A 173 -9.50 -16.58 -19.32
CA GLY A 173 -8.55 -17.44 -20.02
C GLY A 173 -8.82 -18.94 -19.86
N PRO A 174 -8.81 -19.48 -18.62
CA PRO A 174 -9.12 -20.88 -18.36
C PRO A 174 -10.53 -21.30 -18.80
N ALA A 175 -11.51 -20.39 -18.74
CA ALA A 175 -12.86 -20.67 -19.25
C ALA A 175 -12.89 -20.80 -20.78
N SER A 176 -12.03 -20.06 -21.48
CA SER A 176 -11.92 -20.13 -22.95
C SER A 176 -11.14 -21.37 -23.41
N TYR A 177 -10.09 -21.76 -22.67
CA TYR A 177 -9.17 -22.84 -23.05
C TYR A 177 -8.90 -23.81 -21.88
N PRO A 178 -9.88 -24.64 -21.47
CA PRO A 178 -9.79 -25.40 -20.22
C PRO A 178 -8.69 -26.48 -20.23
N SER A 179 -8.28 -26.98 -21.39
CA SER A 179 -7.34 -28.09 -21.51
C SER A 179 -5.87 -27.69 -21.32
N ASP A 180 -5.48 -26.53 -21.82
CA ASP A 180 -4.08 -26.22 -22.12
C ASP A 180 -3.69 -24.76 -21.86
N TYR A 181 -4.53 -24.03 -21.12
CA TYR A 181 -4.24 -22.65 -20.76
C TYR A 181 -3.06 -22.50 -19.80
N PHE A 182 -2.96 -23.38 -18.78
CA PHE A 182 -1.83 -23.38 -17.84
C PHE A 182 -0.89 -24.54 -18.13
N VAL A 183 0.35 -24.20 -18.48
CA VAL A 183 1.41 -25.14 -18.86
C VAL A 183 2.76 -24.63 -18.32
N SER A 184 3.81 -25.46 -18.40
CA SER A 184 5.15 -24.97 -18.08
C SER A 184 5.56 -23.84 -19.02
N THR A 185 6.15 -22.79 -18.46
CA THR A 185 6.71 -21.65 -19.20
C THR A 185 8.22 -21.52 -18.98
N GLY A 186 8.86 -22.64 -18.63
CA GLY A 186 10.29 -22.75 -18.34
C GLY A 186 10.54 -23.02 -16.85
N ALA A 187 10.34 -22.01 -16.00
CA ALA A 187 10.67 -22.08 -14.57
C ALA A 187 9.47 -22.33 -13.64
N TRP A 188 8.26 -22.07 -14.12
CA TRP A 188 7.01 -22.29 -13.38
C TRP A 188 5.85 -22.50 -14.37
N CYS A 189 4.73 -23.00 -13.85
CA CYS A 189 3.51 -23.09 -14.61
C CYS A 189 2.77 -21.75 -14.68
N TRP A 190 2.39 -21.35 -15.90
CA TRP A 190 1.66 -20.11 -16.16
C TRP A 190 0.94 -20.20 -17.51
N ILE A 191 0.32 -19.09 -17.96
CA ILE A 191 -0.45 -19.01 -19.21
C ILE A 191 0.42 -19.52 -20.37
N ASN A 192 -0.11 -20.36 -21.26
CA ASN A 192 0.59 -20.90 -22.42
C ASN A 192 1.09 -19.80 -23.38
N SER A 193 2.30 -19.97 -23.93
CA SER A 193 2.92 -19.03 -24.89
C SER A 193 2.18 -18.92 -26.21
N GLY A 194 1.40 -19.94 -26.59
CA GLY A 194 0.50 -19.88 -27.74
C GLY A 194 -0.59 -18.81 -27.61
N TYR A 195 -0.97 -18.43 -26.39
CA TYR A 195 -2.00 -17.43 -26.11
C TYR A 195 -1.38 -16.06 -25.77
N SER A 196 -0.50 -15.54 -26.63
CA SER A 196 0.21 -14.27 -26.44
C SER A 196 -0.74 -13.08 -26.23
N THR A 197 -1.84 -13.01 -26.98
CA THR A 197 -2.87 -11.98 -26.82
C THR A 197 -3.51 -12.01 -25.44
N TYR A 198 -3.82 -13.21 -24.92
CA TYR A 198 -4.39 -13.37 -23.57
C TYR A 198 -3.37 -13.00 -22.49
N ARG A 199 -2.10 -13.40 -22.64
CA ARG A 199 -1.00 -12.98 -21.75
C ARG A 199 -0.89 -11.46 -21.67
N LEU A 200 -0.92 -10.77 -22.82
CA LEU A 200 -0.86 -9.32 -22.87
C LEU A 200 -2.10 -8.69 -22.22
N ALA A 201 -3.30 -9.05 -22.68
CA ALA A 201 -4.54 -8.38 -22.30
C ALA A 201 -4.99 -8.67 -20.87
N LEU A 202 -4.80 -9.89 -20.36
CA LEU A 202 -5.29 -10.30 -19.04
C LEU A 202 -4.25 -10.19 -17.93
N HIS A 203 -2.97 -10.02 -18.27
CA HIS A 203 -1.89 -10.00 -17.28
C HIS A 203 -0.96 -8.79 -17.47
N TYR A 204 -0.15 -8.77 -18.53
CA TYR A 204 0.91 -7.77 -18.68
C TYR A 204 0.41 -6.34 -18.79
N PHE A 205 -0.70 -6.11 -19.51
CA PHE A 205 -1.30 -4.78 -19.65
C PHE A 205 -1.63 -4.17 -18.28
N TRP A 206 -2.23 -4.95 -17.38
CA TRP A 206 -2.65 -4.49 -16.06
C TRP A 206 -1.47 -4.26 -15.12
N ILE A 207 -0.47 -5.14 -15.15
CA ILE A 207 0.76 -4.96 -14.34
C ILE A 207 1.51 -3.71 -14.79
N LEU A 208 1.76 -3.55 -16.09
CA LEU A 208 2.47 -2.38 -16.64
C LEU A 208 1.70 -1.08 -16.40
N SER A 209 0.38 -1.08 -16.62
CA SER A 209 -0.47 0.09 -16.36
C SER A 209 -0.46 0.48 -14.88
N SER A 210 -0.47 -0.51 -13.98
CA SER A 210 -0.42 -0.27 -12.54
C SER A 210 0.94 0.28 -12.09
N GLN A 211 2.04 -0.26 -12.62
CA GLN A 211 3.39 0.24 -12.36
C GLN A 211 3.55 1.67 -12.86
N PHE A 212 3.26 1.92 -14.14
CA PHE A 212 3.38 3.24 -14.76
C PHE A 212 2.47 4.27 -14.08
N GLY A 213 1.20 3.92 -13.88
CA GLY A 213 0.23 4.79 -13.20
C GLY A 213 0.67 5.16 -11.78
N SER A 214 1.18 4.20 -11.02
CA SER A 214 1.71 4.45 -9.68
C SER A 214 2.90 5.42 -9.71
N VAL A 215 3.87 5.22 -10.61
CA VAL A 215 5.03 6.12 -10.75
C VAL A 215 4.58 7.55 -11.07
N VAL A 216 3.67 7.72 -12.04
CA VAL A 216 3.17 9.04 -12.44
C VAL A 216 2.46 9.74 -11.28
N ILE A 217 1.56 9.04 -10.59
CA ILE A 217 0.81 9.59 -9.45
C ILE A 217 1.75 10.01 -8.33
N TYR A 218 2.72 9.17 -7.97
CA TYR A 218 3.64 9.47 -6.88
C TYR A 218 4.68 10.53 -7.25
N ALA A 219 5.14 10.58 -8.51
CA ALA A 219 5.96 11.68 -8.99
C ALA A 219 5.21 13.01 -8.88
N TYR A 220 3.92 13.03 -9.25
CA TYR A 220 3.06 14.19 -9.10
C TYR A 220 2.90 14.60 -7.63
N ILE A 221 2.58 13.67 -6.73
CA ILE A 221 2.45 13.92 -5.28
C ILE A 221 3.76 14.48 -4.72
N PHE A 222 4.90 13.89 -5.10
CA PHE A 222 6.22 14.33 -4.65
C PHE A 222 6.52 15.76 -5.09
N ILE A 223 6.29 16.11 -6.35
CA ILE A 223 6.49 17.47 -6.87
C ILE A 223 5.57 18.46 -6.15
N LEU A 224 4.28 18.12 -6.02
CA LEU A 224 3.29 18.95 -5.33
C LEU A 224 3.70 19.21 -3.88
N LEU A 225 4.14 18.18 -3.16
CA LEU A 225 4.57 18.33 -1.78
C LEU A 225 5.87 19.13 -1.67
N ARG A 226 6.86 18.87 -2.53
CA ARG A 226 8.11 19.65 -2.58
C ARG A 226 7.84 21.13 -2.82
N ARG A 227 6.90 21.46 -3.71
CA ARG A 227 6.46 22.84 -3.96
C ARG A 227 5.82 23.45 -2.71
N ARG A 228 4.91 22.72 -2.06
CA ARG A 228 4.27 23.17 -0.81
C ARG A 228 5.28 23.40 0.32
N ILE A 229 6.29 22.54 0.47
CA ILE A 229 7.34 22.70 1.48
C ILE A 229 8.23 23.92 1.17
N LYS A 230 8.56 24.17 -0.10
CA LYS A 230 9.37 25.34 -0.50
C LYS A 230 8.64 26.67 -0.31
N GLN A 231 7.32 26.68 -0.40
CA GLN A 231 6.48 27.86 -0.19
C GLN A 231 6.34 28.24 1.29
N VAL A 232 6.64 27.33 2.23
CA VAL A 232 6.69 27.64 3.66
C VAL A 232 8.04 28.28 3.99
N ARG A 233 8.01 29.50 4.55
CA ARG A 233 9.21 30.32 4.84
C ARG A 233 10.13 29.60 5.85
N PRO A 234 11.47 29.82 5.79
CA PRO A 234 12.43 29.19 6.72
C PRO A 234 12.18 29.52 8.20
N ALA A 235 11.62 30.70 8.49
CA ALA A 235 11.34 31.16 9.85
C ALA A 235 10.21 30.39 10.56
N SER A 236 9.29 29.75 9.82
CA SER A 236 8.22 28.91 10.39
C SER A 236 8.51 27.40 10.32
N ARG A 237 9.77 27.01 10.09
CA ARG A 237 10.20 25.61 10.20
C ARG A 237 10.30 25.18 11.67
N SER A 238 9.15 25.03 12.34
CA SER A 238 9.09 24.36 13.64
C SER A 238 9.50 22.89 13.51
N ALA A 239 9.80 22.23 14.64
CA ALA A 239 10.07 20.80 14.70
C ALA A 239 8.99 19.93 14.00
N SER A 240 7.76 20.45 13.86
CA SER A 240 6.64 19.83 13.13
C SER A 240 6.89 19.73 11.61
N SER A 241 7.53 20.72 10.98
CA SER A 241 7.86 20.71 9.54
C SER A 241 8.82 19.57 9.16
N ASN A 242 9.78 19.23 10.05
CA ASN A 242 10.68 18.09 9.85
C ASN A 242 9.96 16.74 9.97
N LYS A 243 8.94 16.64 10.83
CA LYS A 243 8.08 15.45 10.99
C LYS A 243 7.19 15.24 9.76
N ILE A 244 6.57 16.30 9.24
CA ILE A 244 5.75 16.29 8.01
C ILE A 244 6.58 15.84 6.80
N SER A 245 7.83 16.34 6.69
CA SER A 245 8.79 15.93 5.67
C SER A 245 9.22 14.47 5.75
N ARG A 246 9.22 13.86 6.95
CA ARG A 246 9.56 12.45 7.17
C ARG A 246 8.39 11.52 6.86
N ALA A 247 7.17 11.87 7.28
CA ALA A 247 5.96 11.11 7.00
C ALA A 247 5.66 11.03 5.50
N ALA A 248 5.84 12.14 4.79
CA ALA A 248 5.68 12.16 3.35
C ALA A 248 6.77 11.43 2.57
N ARG A 249 8.01 11.39 3.07
CA ARG A 249 9.07 10.56 2.49
C ARG A 249 8.73 9.08 2.60
N LEU A 250 8.14 8.66 3.72
CA LEU A 250 7.66 7.29 3.91
C LEU A 250 6.55 6.90 2.92
N MET A 251 5.66 7.83 2.57
CA MET A 251 4.56 7.59 1.63
C MET A 251 5.02 7.25 0.20
N VAL A 252 6.23 7.67 -0.19
CA VAL A 252 6.80 7.43 -1.53
C VAL A 252 7.63 6.13 -1.57
N VAL A 253 7.89 5.49 -0.44
CA VAL A 253 8.72 4.27 -0.39
C VAL A 253 7.97 3.04 -0.92
N TYR A 254 6.67 2.89 -0.60
CA TYR A 254 5.86 1.73 -1.03
C TYR A 254 5.87 1.50 -2.55
N PRO A 255 5.57 2.52 -3.37
CA PRO A 255 5.47 2.35 -4.81
C PRO A 255 6.84 2.22 -5.48
N ILE A 256 7.87 2.87 -4.93
CA ILE A 256 9.25 2.70 -5.42
C ILE A 256 9.73 1.28 -5.16
N ALA A 257 9.51 0.77 -3.94
CA ALA A 257 9.87 -0.61 -3.60
C ALA A 257 9.12 -1.59 -4.50
N TYR A 258 7.79 -1.43 -4.64
CA TYR A 258 7.00 -2.26 -5.53
C TYR A 258 7.50 -2.24 -6.98
N VAL A 259 7.72 -1.06 -7.57
CA VAL A 259 8.20 -0.94 -8.95
C VAL A 259 9.59 -1.56 -9.10
N ALA A 260 10.53 -1.30 -8.19
CA ALA A 260 11.87 -1.85 -8.26
C ALA A 260 11.89 -3.39 -8.18
N LEU A 261 11.03 -3.97 -7.34
CA LEU A 261 10.95 -5.41 -7.14
C LEU A 261 10.17 -6.14 -8.26
N SER A 262 9.17 -5.48 -8.85
CA SER A 262 8.28 -6.11 -9.84
C SER A 262 8.66 -5.82 -11.30
N LEU A 263 9.30 -4.69 -11.61
CA LEU A 263 9.62 -4.26 -12.98
C LEU A 263 10.50 -5.22 -13.81
N PRO A 264 11.48 -5.96 -13.23
CA PRO A 264 12.35 -6.82 -14.04
C PRO A 264 11.60 -7.89 -14.85
N LEU A 265 10.53 -8.49 -14.30
CA LEU A 265 9.75 -9.52 -14.99
C LEU A 265 9.06 -9.02 -16.27
N PRO A 266 8.19 -7.98 -16.23
CA PRO A 266 7.57 -7.45 -17.42
C PRO A 266 8.61 -6.81 -18.37
N ALA A 267 9.68 -6.20 -17.86
CA ALA A 267 10.76 -5.65 -18.70
C ALA A 267 11.44 -6.75 -19.55
N GLY A 268 11.76 -7.90 -18.96
CA GLY A 268 12.31 -9.04 -19.70
C GLY A 268 11.36 -9.53 -20.79
N ARG A 269 10.05 -9.51 -20.54
CA ARG A 269 9.03 -9.92 -21.52
C ARG A 269 8.89 -8.93 -22.67
N LEU A 270 8.95 -7.63 -22.37
CA LEU A 270 8.99 -6.58 -23.39
C LEU A 270 10.24 -6.70 -24.28
N ALA A 271 11.41 -7.01 -23.69
CA ALA A 271 12.62 -7.25 -24.46
C ALA A 271 12.47 -8.44 -25.43
N VAL A 272 11.87 -9.55 -24.99
CA VAL A 272 11.58 -10.70 -25.87
C VAL A 272 10.63 -10.34 -27.01
N TRP A 273 9.62 -9.50 -26.76
CA TRP A 273 8.74 -9.01 -27.83
C TRP A 273 9.43 -8.05 -28.81
N SER A 274 10.46 -7.34 -28.36
CA SER A 274 11.32 -6.52 -29.23
C SER A 274 12.33 -7.33 -30.05
N GLY A 275 12.39 -8.66 -29.87
CA GLY A 275 13.28 -9.56 -30.59
C GLY A 275 14.54 -9.97 -29.83
N ASP A 276 14.73 -9.53 -28.59
CA ASP A 276 15.89 -9.91 -27.78
C ASP A 276 15.72 -11.30 -27.15
N ASN A 277 16.84 -12.01 -26.98
CA ASN A 277 16.86 -13.29 -26.28
C ASN A 277 17.19 -13.08 -24.80
N VAL A 278 16.21 -13.28 -23.93
CA VAL A 278 16.36 -13.15 -22.47
C VAL A 278 16.48 -14.54 -21.83
N SER A 279 17.51 -14.76 -21.02
CA SER A 279 17.77 -16.05 -20.38
C SER A 279 16.74 -16.39 -19.30
N LEU A 280 16.53 -17.69 -19.06
CA LEU A 280 15.65 -18.16 -17.97
C LEU A 280 16.16 -17.71 -16.59
N THR A 281 17.48 -17.60 -16.44
CA THR A 281 18.14 -17.07 -15.23
C THR A 281 17.67 -15.65 -14.91
N PHE A 282 17.55 -14.78 -15.92
CA PHE A 282 17.03 -13.42 -15.72
C PHE A 282 15.60 -13.45 -15.17
N TYR A 283 14.75 -14.32 -15.71
CA TYR A 283 13.39 -14.48 -15.21
C TYR A 283 13.34 -15.04 -13.78
N CYS A 284 14.25 -15.96 -13.41
CA CYS A 284 14.37 -16.44 -12.03
C CYS A 284 14.84 -15.34 -11.06
N ILE A 285 15.77 -14.46 -11.48
CA ILE A 285 16.19 -13.30 -10.68
C ILE A 285 14.99 -12.34 -10.50
N GLY A 286 14.30 -12.02 -11.59
CA GLY A 286 13.08 -11.21 -11.54
C GLY A 286 12.00 -11.83 -10.65
N ALA A 287 11.80 -13.14 -10.71
CA ALA A 287 10.87 -13.87 -9.85
C ALA A 287 11.31 -13.86 -8.38
N THR A 288 12.62 -13.89 -8.10
CA THR A 288 13.14 -13.76 -6.73
C THR A 288 12.82 -12.37 -6.15
N LEU A 289 12.95 -11.31 -6.96
CA LEU A 289 12.59 -9.96 -6.56
C LEU A 289 11.07 -9.84 -6.36
N MET A 290 10.28 -10.32 -7.33
CA MET A 290 8.82 -10.30 -7.28
C MET A 290 8.27 -11.08 -6.06
N THR A 291 8.82 -12.25 -5.76
CA THR A 291 8.41 -13.04 -4.58
C THR A 291 8.83 -12.42 -3.25
N SER A 292 9.73 -11.43 -3.25
CA SER A 292 10.10 -10.69 -2.03
C SER A 292 9.19 -9.49 -1.72
N CYS A 293 8.26 -9.14 -2.63
CA CYS A 293 7.30 -8.05 -2.43
C CYS A 293 6.51 -8.18 -1.12
N GLY A 294 5.89 -9.33 -0.85
CA GLY A 294 5.08 -9.52 0.36
C GLY A 294 5.86 -9.33 1.67
N LEU A 295 7.14 -9.73 1.70
CA LEU A 295 8.04 -9.44 2.81
C LEU A 295 8.32 -7.93 2.92
N ALA A 296 8.64 -7.28 1.81
CA ALA A 296 8.90 -5.84 1.75
C ALA A 296 7.68 -5.02 2.20
N ASP A 297 6.48 -5.36 1.73
CA ASP A 297 5.22 -4.68 2.08
C ASP A 297 4.86 -4.89 3.55
N THR A 298 5.10 -6.09 4.09
CA THR A 298 4.94 -6.35 5.53
C THR A 298 5.91 -5.51 6.37
N ILE A 299 7.19 -5.47 6.00
CA ILE A 299 8.20 -4.66 6.69
C ILE A 299 7.78 -3.18 6.64
N LEU A 300 7.37 -2.70 5.47
CA LEU A 300 7.03 -1.32 5.27
C LEU A 300 5.77 -0.92 6.05
N TYR A 301 4.76 -1.80 6.10
CA TYR A 301 3.59 -1.64 6.97
C TYR A 301 4.00 -1.52 8.45
N THR A 302 4.84 -2.41 8.95
CA THR A 302 5.26 -2.37 10.37
C THR A 302 6.07 -1.11 10.71
N ILE A 303 6.97 -0.68 9.83
CA ILE A 303 7.75 0.56 9.99
C ILE A 303 6.82 1.76 9.98
N THR A 304 5.90 1.82 9.01
CA THR A 304 4.95 2.93 8.87
C THR A 304 4.07 3.04 10.10
N ARG A 305 3.51 1.92 10.58
CA ARG A 305 2.71 1.89 11.80
C ARG A 305 3.52 2.35 13.02
N ARG A 306 4.75 1.88 13.20
CA ARG A 306 5.62 2.28 14.33
C ARG A 306 5.96 3.77 14.30
N VAL A 307 6.31 4.31 13.13
CA VAL A 307 6.63 5.74 12.97
C VAL A 307 5.41 6.60 13.30
N LEU A 308 4.24 6.23 12.80
CA LEU A 308 3.00 6.97 13.00
C LEU A 308 2.58 6.97 14.48
N ILE A 309 2.61 5.82 15.16
CA ILE A 309 2.25 5.74 16.59
C ILE A 309 3.23 6.56 17.45
N ARG A 310 4.55 6.47 17.17
CA ARG A 310 5.57 7.12 17.99
C ARG A 310 5.55 8.65 17.89
N GLU A 311 5.29 9.20 16.70
CA GLU A 311 5.28 10.66 16.51
C GLU A 311 4.08 11.35 17.18
N ILE A 312 3.00 10.61 17.46
CA ILE A 312 1.75 11.15 18.02
C ILE A 312 1.62 10.88 19.52
N GLY A 313 2.24 9.80 20.01
CA GLY A 313 2.40 9.59 21.45
C GLY A 313 3.36 10.59 22.12
N MET A 314 4.02 11.47 21.35
CA MET A 314 4.82 12.58 21.88
C MET A 314 4.08 13.93 21.88
N THR A 315 2.82 13.96 21.43
CA THR A 315 1.97 15.15 21.50
C THR A 315 1.06 14.99 22.73
N GLU A 316 1.39 15.72 23.80
CA GLU A 316 0.68 15.97 25.08
C GLU A 316 1.02 15.10 26.33
N PRO A 317 1.24 15.72 27.52
CA PRO A 317 1.11 17.15 27.86
C PRO A 317 2.44 17.88 28.15
N GLY A 318 2.43 19.20 27.93
CA GLY A 318 3.47 20.18 28.26
C GLY A 318 3.73 20.37 29.76
N PRO A 319 4.55 21.37 30.13
CA PRO A 319 5.42 21.32 31.30
C PRO A 319 4.64 21.24 32.60
N THR A 320 4.98 20.25 33.43
CA THR A 320 4.66 20.22 34.86
C THR A 320 5.05 21.54 35.51
N PHE A 321 4.05 22.37 35.81
CA PHE A 321 4.22 23.52 36.68
C PHE A 321 4.63 22.98 38.06
N SER A 322 5.84 23.35 38.45
CA SER A 322 6.44 23.15 39.76
C SER A 322 5.42 23.41 40.88
N THR A 323 5.15 22.39 41.70
CA THR A 323 4.56 22.55 43.02
C THR A 323 5.58 23.22 43.94
N ALA A 324 5.64 24.55 43.88
CA ALA A 324 6.26 25.39 44.89
C ALA A 324 5.62 26.78 44.80
N ASP A 325 4.52 26.99 45.52
CA ASP A 325 4.49 27.95 46.62
C ASP A 325 3.06 28.00 47.20
N ARG A 326 2.94 27.74 48.49
CA ARG A 326 1.69 27.79 49.24
C ARG A 326 1.82 28.96 50.20
N SER A 327 1.55 30.17 49.70
CA SER A 327 1.41 31.35 50.54
C SER A 327 0.07 32.05 50.28
N LYS A 328 -0.60 32.28 51.39
CA LYS A 328 -1.97 32.79 51.60
C LYS A 328 -2.26 34.06 50.78
N ALA A 329 -3.40 34.09 50.10
CA ALA A 329 -4.08 35.33 49.71
C ALA A 329 -5.50 35.33 50.29
N THR A 330 -5.68 36.23 51.26
CA THR A 330 -6.88 36.53 52.04
C THR A 330 -7.99 37.09 51.15
N ALA A 331 -9.23 36.64 51.38
CA ALA A 331 -10.42 37.17 50.74
C ALA A 331 -10.72 38.60 51.20
N THR A 332 -10.83 39.53 50.26
CA THR A 332 -11.43 40.86 50.47
C THR A 332 -12.74 40.92 49.69
N VAL A 333 -13.85 40.89 50.45
CA VAL A 333 -15.21 41.12 49.96
C VAL A 333 -15.44 42.63 50.01
N VAL A 334 -15.69 43.25 48.86
CA VAL A 334 -16.19 44.64 48.78
C VAL A 334 -17.69 44.58 48.55
N VAL A 335 -18.45 45.08 49.52
CA VAL A 335 -19.90 45.24 49.50
C VAL A 335 -20.22 46.60 48.87
N GLY A 336 -21.02 46.60 47.80
CA GLY A 336 -21.60 47.82 47.21
C GLY A 336 -23.12 47.79 47.38
N GLU A 337 -23.66 48.87 47.93
CA GLU A 337 -25.09 49.16 48.08
C GLU A 337 -25.72 49.47 46.72
N GLU A 338 -26.50 48.54 46.17
CA GLU A 338 -27.81 48.76 45.54
C GLU A 338 -28.36 47.41 45.08
N GLY A 339 -29.60 47.12 45.47
CA GLY A 339 -30.18 45.78 45.45
C GLY A 339 -30.56 45.27 44.07
N TYR A 340 -30.04 44.09 43.72
CA TYR A 340 -30.82 43.03 43.08
C TYR A 340 -30.21 41.66 43.37
N VAL A 341 -30.89 40.87 44.21
CA VAL A 341 -30.56 39.47 44.49
C VAL A 341 -31.17 38.62 43.37
N MET A 342 -30.35 38.09 42.47
CA MET A 342 -30.78 37.00 41.59
C MET A 342 -30.22 35.67 42.13
N SER A 343 -31.12 34.91 42.73
CA SER A 343 -30.89 33.58 43.29
C SER A 343 -30.37 32.60 42.23
N SER A 344 -29.33 31.87 42.61
CA SER A 344 -28.67 30.83 41.83
C SER A 344 -29.63 29.68 41.50
N GLY A 345 -30.07 29.63 40.25
CA GLY A 345 -30.66 28.45 39.64
C GLY A 345 -29.61 27.36 39.44
N LYS A 346 -29.59 26.42 40.39
CA LYS A 346 -28.77 25.19 40.38
C LYS A 346 -29.04 24.36 39.11
N ARG A 347 -28.24 24.55 38.05
CA ARG A 347 -28.07 23.56 36.98
C ARG A 347 -26.85 22.69 37.29
N ARG A 348 -27.17 21.49 37.79
CA ARG A 348 -26.28 20.36 38.02
C ARG A 348 -25.56 20.02 36.71
N GLY A 349 -24.24 19.90 36.80
CA GLY A 349 -23.34 19.82 35.64
C GLY A 349 -23.35 18.51 34.87
N ASN A 350 -22.71 18.57 33.70
CA ASN A 350 -21.87 17.49 33.23
C ASN A 350 -20.66 18.11 32.52
N ARG A 351 -19.53 18.14 33.23
CA ARG A 351 -18.24 18.61 32.72
C ARG A 351 -17.58 17.36 32.14
N ASP A 352 -17.83 17.09 30.86
CA ASP A 352 -17.12 16.04 30.15
C ASP A 352 -15.68 16.49 29.94
N GLY A 353 -14.81 16.05 30.86
CA GLY A 353 -13.37 16.04 30.66
C GLY A 353 -13.03 15.04 29.56
N THR A 354 -12.95 15.52 28.33
CA THR A 354 -12.35 14.76 27.23
C THR A 354 -10.84 14.90 27.32
N GLY A 355 -10.22 14.06 28.16
CA GLY A 355 -8.84 13.65 27.93
C GLY A 355 -8.82 12.82 26.64
N THR A 356 -8.42 13.44 25.54
CA THR A 356 -8.28 12.77 24.24
C THR A 356 -7.05 11.87 24.28
N HIS A 357 -7.24 10.60 24.63
CA HIS A 357 -6.27 9.57 24.24
C HIS A 357 -6.23 9.51 22.71
N PRO A 358 -5.05 9.55 22.05
CA PRO A 358 -4.98 9.47 20.59
C PRO A 358 -5.57 8.14 20.14
N SER A 359 -6.55 8.19 19.24
CA SER A 359 -7.10 7.00 18.62
C SER A 359 -6.01 6.29 17.81
N ASP A 360 -5.86 4.97 17.98
CA ASP A 360 -4.88 4.07 17.34
C ASP A 360 -5.11 3.91 15.81
N SER A 361 -5.86 4.83 15.18
CA SER A 361 -6.17 4.82 13.76
C SER A 361 -5.18 5.69 12.99
N THR A 362 -4.44 5.08 12.07
CA THR A 362 -3.56 5.76 11.12
C THR A 362 -4.23 6.96 10.44
N GLU A 363 -5.53 6.94 10.22
CA GLU A 363 -6.25 8.08 9.64
C GLU A 363 -6.41 9.27 10.59
N ASP A 364 -6.73 9.04 11.86
CA ASP A 364 -6.85 10.13 12.84
C ASP A 364 -5.50 10.75 13.09
N ILE A 365 -4.48 9.89 13.17
CA ILE A 365 -3.07 10.25 13.11
C ILE A 365 -2.76 11.16 11.92
N TRP A 366 -3.17 10.76 10.70
CA TRP A 366 -2.97 11.57 9.50
C TRP A 366 -3.76 12.87 9.49
N ARG A 367 -4.97 12.85 10.06
CA ARG A 367 -5.83 14.04 10.21
C ARG A 367 -5.23 15.03 11.21
N ILE A 368 -4.63 14.55 12.30
CA ILE A 368 -3.92 15.38 13.29
C ILE A 368 -2.70 16.01 12.63
N VAL A 369 -1.84 15.22 11.97
CA VAL A 369 -0.67 15.74 11.23
C VAL A 369 -1.10 16.77 10.17
N LYS A 370 -2.20 16.52 9.47
CA LYS A 370 -2.77 17.46 8.49
C LYS A 370 -3.32 18.70 9.18
N ARG A 371 -4.13 18.58 10.24
CA ARG A 371 -4.73 19.70 10.97
C ARG A 371 -3.65 20.60 11.56
N GLU A 372 -2.71 20.04 12.31
CA GLU A 372 -1.55 20.78 12.85
C GLU A 372 -0.79 21.51 11.72
N SER A 373 -0.62 20.88 10.55
CA SER A 373 0.04 21.55 9.41
C SER A 373 -0.76 22.71 8.79
N PHE A 374 -2.09 22.71 8.92
CA PHE A 374 -2.97 23.77 8.41
C PHE A 374 -3.22 24.86 9.46
N GLU A 375 -3.25 24.51 10.74
CA GLU A 375 -3.50 25.40 11.87
C GLU A 375 -2.27 26.27 12.15
N VAL A 376 -1.07 25.68 12.17
CA VAL A 376 0.21 26.43 12.20
C VAL A 376 0.32 27.41 11.02
N ARG A 377 -0.16 27.01 9.83
CA ARG A 377 -0.18 27.89 8.67
C ARG A 377 -1.16 29.07 8.84
N HIS A 378 -2.27 28.86 9.54
CA HIS A 378 -3.28 29.90 9.72
C HIS A 378 -2.83 30.92 10.77
N GLU A 379 -2.16 30.47 11.83
CA GLU A 379 -1.51 31.34 12.82
C GLU A 379 -0.37 32.16 12.18
N ASP A 380 0.51 31.52 11.39
CA ASP A 380 1.60 32.21 10.67
C ASP A 380 1.08 33.33 9.73
N VAL A 381 -0.09 33.12 9.10
CA VAL A 381 -0.70 34.10 8.18
C VAL A 381 -1.33 35.24 8.95
N VAL A 382 -2.03 34.95 10.06
CA VAL A 382 -2.65 35.98 10.92
C VAL A 382 -1.59 36.84 11.58
N GLU A 383 -0.48 36.25 12.05
CA GLU A 383 0.63 36.96 12.67
C GLU A 383 1.34 37.87 11.65
N GLN A 384 1.51 37.41 10.39
CA GLN A 384 2.04 38.24 9.31
C GLN A 384 1.12 39.39 8.90
N ASP A 385 -0.20 39.17 8.87
CA ASP A 385 -1.15 40.24 8.56
C ASP A 385 -1.23 41.27 9.71
N GLN A 386 -1.05 40.84 10.96
CA GLN A 386 -0.92 41.74 12.12
C GLN A 386 0.36 42.58 12.08
N GLU A 387 1.52 41.98 11.80
CA GLU A 387 2.78 42.72 11.63
C GLU A 387 2.73 43.73 10.46
N ARG A 388 2.02 43.38 9.39
CA ARG A 388 1.86 44.27 8.24
C ARG A 388 0.91 45.43 8.52
N ALA A 389 -0.13 45.18 9.31
CA ALA A 389 -1.07 46.21 9.75
C ALA A 389 -0.40 47.19 10.73
N SER A 390 0.40 46.70 11.69
CA SER A 390 1.14 47.56 12.64
C SER A 390 2.20 48.41 11.95
N ALA A 391 2.93 47.86 10.98
CA ALA A 391 3.89 48.61 10.16
C ALA A 391 3.21 49.68 9.27
N SER A 392 1.94 49.48 8.90
CA SER A 392 1.18 50.50 8.15
C SER A 392 0.68 51.63 9.04
N SER A 393 0.28 51.35 10.29
CA SER A 393 -0.18 52.38 11.23
C SER A 393 0.94 53.27 11.77
N GLU A 394 2.17 52.74 11.90
CA GLU A 394 3.33 53.56 12.26
C GLU A 394 3.71 54.58 11.17
N ASN A 395 3.37 54.30 9.91
CA ASN A 395 3.71 55.15 8.77
C ASN A 395 2.68 56.26 8.50
N GLU A 396 1.45 56.13 9.01
CA GLU A 396 0.42 57.18 8.96
C GLU A 396 0.53 58.19 10.12
N GLY A 397 1.26 57.87 11.19
CA GLY A 397 1.49 58.80 12.32
C GLY A 397 2.55 59.88 12.06
N TYR A 398 3.22 59.87 10.90
CA TYR A 398 4.32 60.78 10.54
C TYR A 398 4.03 61.70 9.34
N ARG A 399 2.77 61.81 8.91
CA ARG A 399 2.33 62.71 7.84
C ARG A 399 1.51 63.89 8.32
#